data_AF-A0A6M3JKT9-F1
#
_entry.id   AF-A0A6M3JKT9-F1
#
_cell.length_a   1.000
_cell.length_b   1.000
_cell.length_c   1.000
_cell.angle_alpha   90.00
_cell.angle_beta   90.00
_cell.angle_gamma   90.00
#
_symmetry.space_group_name_H-M   'P 1'
#
loop_
_entity.id
_entity.type
_entity.pdbx_description
1 polymer ?
#
loop_
_entity_poly.entity_id
_entity_poly.type
_entity_poly.pdbx_seq_one_letter_code
_entity_poly.pdbx_strand_id
1 'polypeptide(L)'
;MERTTDLNEIVFGKKSNFTWGEAIAKHGIGEFAIVEYHPWEYKNNSTTGRLDYSNSEYSCYLNHQQLGLSTYTLDEALATCIAYKHDGINSHAAHYFMKMIKKESVK
;
A
#
# COMPACT_ATOMS: atom_id res chain seq x y z
N MET A 1 -22.19 -3.45 -0.63
CA MET A 1 -21.39 -2.55 0.23
C MET A 1 -20.63 -1.63 -0.68
N GLU A 2 -20.69 -0.33 -0.42
CA GLU A 2 -19.96 0.67 -1.20
C GLU A 2 -18.46 0.52 -0.95
N ARG A 3 -17.65 0.67 -1.99
CA ARG A 3 -16.19 0.57 -1.88
C ARG A 3 -15.61 1.92 -1.46
N THR A 4 -14.56 1.91 -0.63
CA THR A 4 -13.92 3.14 -0.13
C THR A 4 -12.40 3.05 -0.12
N THR A 5 -11.77 4.22 -0.15
CA THR A 5 -10.35 4.42 0.18
C THR A 5 -10.18 5.40 1.33
N ASP A 6 -11.25 5.88 1.95
CA ASP A 6 -11.15 6.69 3.17
C ASP A 6 -10.67 5.81 4.32
N LEU A 7 -9.50 6.12 4.86
CA LEU A 7 -8.84 5.35 5.91
C LEU A 7 -9.72 5.13 7.15
N ASN A 8 -10.66 6.03 7.43
CA ASN A 8 -11.56 5.93 8.58
C ASN A 8 -12.79 5.07 8.32
N GLU A 9 -13.10 4.80 7.04
CA GLU A 9 -14.26 4.02 6.62
C GLU A 9 -13.90 2.59 6.21
N ILE A 10 -12.61 2.28 6.09
CA ILE A 10 -12.15 0.94 5.71
C ILE A 10 -12.53 -0.07 6.80
N VAL A 11 -13.27 -1.09 6.38
CA VAL A 11 -13.55 -2.31 7.14
C VAL A 11 -12.44 -3.32 6.83
N PHE A 12 -11.76 -3.79 7.88
CA PHE A 12 -10.67 -4.77 7.77
C PHE A 12 -11.18 -6.20 7.98
N GLY A 13 -10.59 -7.16 7.25
CA GLY A 13 -10.88 -8.58 7.30
C GLY A 13 -11.95 -9.03 6.30
N LYS A 14 -12.53 -10.21 6.54
CA LYS A 14 -13.52 -10.83 5.64
C LYS A 14 -14.70 -9.88 5.42
N LYS A 15 -15.01 -9.61 4.14
CA LYS A 15 -15.97 -8.59 3.69
C LYS A 15 -15.45 -7.15 3.86
N SER A 16 -14.17 -6.92 3.62
CA SER A 16 -13.59 -5.59 3.45
C SER A 16 -14.32 -4.78 2.37
N ASN A 17 -14.46 -3.47 2.59
CA ASN A 17 -14.98 -2.50 1.63
C ASN A 17 -13.87 -1.74 0.89
N PHE A 18 -12.61 -2.15 1.04
CA PHE A 18 -11.50 -1.47 0.40
C PHE A 18 -11.57 -1.58 -1.13
N THR A 19 -11.38 -0.45 -1.82
CA THR A 19 -11.50 -0.38 -3.29
C THR A 19 -10.59 -1.35 -4.02
N TRP A 20 -9.38 -1.56 -3.51
CA TRP A 20 -8.31 -2.28 -4.20
C TRP A 20 -8.23 -3.77 -3.84
N GLY A 21 -9.04 -4.25 -2.90
CA GLY A 21 -9.08 -5.66 -2.51
C GLY A 21 -9.64 -5.91 -1.11
N GLU A 22 -9.11 -6.92 -0.44
CA GLU A 22 -9.43 -7.22 0.96
C GLU A 22 -8.39 -6.60 1.89
N ALA A 23 -8.75 -5.52 2.59
CA ALA A 23 -7.87 -4.92 3.60
C ALA A 23 -7.71 -5.86 4.80
N ILE A 24 -6.46 -6.14 5.16
CA ILE A 24 -6.08 -7.11 6.19
C ILE A 24 -5.70 -6.37 7.49
N ALA A 25 -4.84 -5.36 7.37
CA ALA A 25 -4.28 -4.65 8.50
C ALA A 25 -4.01 -3.17 8.19
N LYS A 26 -4.03 -2.35 9.25
CA LYS A 26 -3.56 -0.96 9.21
C LYS A 26 -2.30 -0.83 10.05
N HIS A 27 -1.23 -0.35 9.43
CA HIS A 27 0.03 -0.02 10.09
C HIS A 27 0.11 1.50 10.22
N GLY A 28 0.41 2.02 11.41
CA GLY A 28 0.45 3.47 11.68
C GLY A 28 1.75 3.90 12.34
N ILE A 29 2.39 4.92 11.79
CA ILE A 29 3.63 5.51 12.33
C ILE A 29 3.52 7.03 12.18
N GLY A 30 3.22 7.73 13.29
CA GLY A 30 3.02 9.17 13.27
C GLY A 30 1.90 9.56 12.29
N GLU A 31 2.22 10.39 11.29
CA GLU A 31 1.29 10.85 10.25
C GLU A 31 1.11 9.86 9.09
N PHE A 32 1.91 8.80 9.04
CA PHE A 32 1.86 7.79 8.00
C PHE A 32 0.91 6.67 8.40
N ALA A 33 0.10 6.23 7.45
CA ALA A 33 -0.64 5.00 7.57
C ALA A 33 -0.45 4.16 6.31
N ILE A 34 -0.43 2.84 6.50
CA ILE A 34 -0.26 1.87 5.42
C ILE A 34 -1.35 0.82 5.58
N VAL A 35 -2.14 0.63 4.53
CA VAL A 35 -3.15 -0.41 4.47
C VAL A 35 -2.56 -1.61 3.74
N GLU A 36 -2.42 -2.72 4.44
CA GLU A 36 -2.05 -4.01 3.86
C GLU A 36 -3.31 -4.70 3.34
N TYR A 37 -3.27 -5.25 2.13
CA TYR A 37 -4.43 -5.89 1.50
C TYR A 37 -4.06 -7.02 0.54
N HIS A 38 -4.97 -7.96 0.37
CA HIS A 38 -4.95 -8.91 -0.75
C HIS A 38 -5.57 -8.23 -1.96
N PRO A 39 -4.84 -8.05 -3.08
CA PRO A 39 -5.35 -7.33 -4.25
C PRO A 39 -6.41 -8.13 -4.99
N TRP A 40 -7.21 -7.45 -5.80
CA TRP A 40 -8.01 -8.13 -6.83
C TRP A 40 -7.11 -8.82 -7.85
N GLU A 41 -7.48 -10.03 -8.29
CA GLU A 41 -6.91 -10.64 -9.48
C GLU A 41 -7.28 -9.83 -10.72
N TYR A 42 -6.34 -9.68 -11.66
CA TYR A 42 -6.56 -9.01 -12.94
C TYR A 42 -6.38 -9.97 -14.12
N LYS A 43 -7.23 -9.81 -15.13
CA LYS A 43 -7.09 -10.44 -16.44
C LYS A 43 -7.34 -9.40 -17.51
N ASN A 44 -6.38 -9.21 -18.42
CA ASN A 44 -6.46 -8.22 -19.50
C ASN A 44 -6.87 -6.81 -19.01
N ASN A 45 -6.19 -6.29 -17.97
CA ASN A 45 -6.44 -4.98 -17.35
C ASN A 45 -7.81 -4.80 -16.68
N SER A 46 -8.60 -5.86 -16.51
CA SER A 46 -9.86 -5.83 -15.78
C SER A 46 -9.79 -6.74 -14.56
N THR A 47 -10.39 -6.32 -13.45
CA THR A 47 -10.52 -7.19 -12.28
C THR A 47 -11.40 -8.40 -12.61
N THR A 48 -11.01 -9.59 -12.16
CA THR A 48 -11.84 -10.80 -12.26
C THR A 48 -12.93 -10.85 -11.18
N GLY A 49 -12.91 -9.91 -10.23
CA GLY A 49 -13.73 -9.92 -9.02
C GLY A 49 -13.30 -10.93 -7.95
N ARG A 50 -12.20 -11.67 -8.19
CA ARG A 50 -11.59 -12.59 -7.23
C ARG A 50 -10.41 -11.92 -6.54
N LEU A 51 -10.11 -12.37 -5.32
CA LEU A 51 -8.97 -11.91 -4.55
C LEU A 51 -7.77 -12.82 -4.80
N ASP A 52 -6.60 -12.21 -4.96
CA ASP A 52 -5.33 -12.93 -4.98
C ASP A 52 -4.79 -13.04 -3.55
N TYR A 53 -5.16 -14.12 -2.85
CA TYR A 53 -4.69 -14.40 -1.50
C TYR A 53 -3.21 -14.80 -1.43
N SER A 54 -2.54 -15.01 -2.57
CA SER A 54 -1.12 -15.36 -2.62
C SER A 54 -0.21 -14.14 -2.55
N ASN A 55 -0.77 -12.95 -2.78
CA ASN A 55 -0.05 -11.68 -2.76
C ASN A 55 -0.60 -10.74 -1.69
N SER A 56 0.28 -9.87 -1.20
CA SER A 56 -0.08 -8.72 -0.36
C SER A 56 0.51 -7.46 -0.98
N GLU A 57 -0.29 -6.40 -0.97
CA GLU A 57 0.13 -5.05 -1.37
C GLU A 57 -0.13 -4.07 -0.23
N TYR A 58 0.55 -2.92 -0.29
CA TYR A 58 0.60 -1.95 0.80
C TYR A 58 0.26 -0.56 0.26
N SER A 59 -0.97 -0.10 0.48
CA SER A 59 -1.42 1.21 0.02
C SER A 59 -1.02 2.30 1.02
N CYS A 60 -0.39 3.36 0.51
CA CYS A 60 0.24 4.40 1.31
C CYS A 60 -0.72 5.58 1.59
N TYR A 61 -0.69 6.09 2.82
CA TYR A 61 -1.45 7.25 3.27
C TYR A 61 -0.57 8.24 4.03
N LEU A 62 -0.83 9.53 3.82
CA LEU A 62 -0.24 10.64 4.56
C LEU A 62 -1.36 11.51 5.13
N ASN A 63 -1.39 11.73 6.44
CA ASN A 63 -2.44 12.52 7.10
C ASN A 63 -3.87 12.08 6.71
N HIS A 64 -4.11 10.76 6.68
CA HIS A 64 -5.36 10.11 6.26
C HIS A 64 -5.72 10.24 4.77
N GLN A 65 -4.88 10.90 3.95
CA GLN A 65 -5.09 11.01 2.51
C GLN A 65 -4.36 9.88 1.78
N GLN A 66 -5.07 9.16 0.91
CA GLN A 66 -4.47 8.12 0.08
C GLN A 66 -3.51 8.74 -0.95
N LEU A 67 -2.32 8.18 -1.08
CA LEU A 67 -1.30 8.68 -2.02
C LEU A 67 -1.48 8.16 -3.45
N GLY A 68 -2.39 7.21 -3.68
CA GLY A 68 -2.55 6.51 -4.96
C GLY A 68 -1.36 5.61 -5.31
N LEU A 69 -0.54 5.26 -4.31
CA LEU A 69 0.64 4.41 -4.45
C LEU A 69 0.46 3.13 -3.63
N SER A 70 0.84 2.00 -4.22
CA SER A 70 0.93 0.71 -3.55
C SER A 70 2.32 0.10 -3.78
N THR A 71 2.85 -0.57 -2.77
CA THR A 71 4.13 -1.29 -2.84
C THR A 71 3.96 -2.75 -2.44
N TYR A 72 5.01 -3.57 -2.60
CA TYR A 72 4.96 -5.01 -2.35
C TYR A 72 5.44 -5.40 -0.95
N THR A 73 6.05 -4.48 -0.20
CA THR A 73 6.45 -4.70 1.19
C THR A 73 6.13 -3.50 2.06
N LEU A 74 5.99 -3.74 3.37
CA LEU A 74 5.79 -2.70 4.38
C LEU A 74 6.96 -1.71 4.44
N ASP A 75 8.19 -2.20 4.33
CA ASP A 75 9.39 -1.34 4.31
C ASP A 75 9.39 -0.40 3.10
N GLU A 76 9.03 -0.91 1.92
CA GLU A 76 8.90 -0.11 0.70
C GLU A 76 7.78 0.93 0.82
N ALA A 77 6.66 0.57 1.46
CA ALA A 77 5.55 1.49 1.68
C ALA A 77 5.94 2.63 2.61
N LEU A 78 6.63 2.32 3.72
CA LEU A 78 7.10 3.33 4.66
C LEU A 78 8.12 4.26 4.00
N ALA A 79 9.10 3.71 3.27
CA ALA A 79 10.06 4.51 2.52
C ALA A 79 9.35 5.41 1.49
N THR A 80 8.33 4.89 0.79
CA THR A 80 7.50 5.64 -0.15
C THR A 80 6.76 6.78 0.52
N CYS A 81 6.15 6.56 1.68
CA CYS A 81 5.45 7.60 2.44
C CYS A 81 6.41 8.74 2.84
N ILE A 82 7.59 8.39 3.36
CA ILE A 82 8.61 9.36 3.76
C ILE A 82 9.09 10.16 2.55
N ALA A 83 9.44 9.48 1.45
CA ALA A 83 9.89 10.14 0.22
C ALA A 83 8.80 11.07 -0.34
N TYR A 84 7.56 10.61 -0.42
CA TYR A 84 6.44 11.41 -0.90
C TYR A 84 6.24 12.69 -0.07
N LYS A 85 6.31 12.57 1.26
CA LYS A 85 6.17 13.73 2.15
C LYS A 85 7.21 14.81 1.87
N HIS A 86 8.45 14.43 1.59
CA HIS A 86 9.55 15.38 1.40
C HIS A 86 9.69 15.89 -0.04
N ASP A 87 9.48 15.02 -1.02
CA ASP A 87 9.84 15.28 -2.42
C ASP A 87 8.64 15.16 -3.39
N GLY A 88 7.47 14.72 -2.91
CA GLY A 88 6.26 14.55 -3.70
C GLY A 88 6.19 13.28 -4.55
N ILE A 89 5.15 13.20 -5.40
CA ILE A 89 4.74 11.98 -6.14
C ILE A 89 5.79 11.43 -7.12
N ASN A 90 6.64 12.30 -7.67
CA ASN A 90 7.65 11.92 -8.67
C ASN A 90 9.01 11.62 -8.04
N SER A 91 9.08 11.51 -6.70
CA SER A 91 10.34 11.22 -6.03
C SER A 91 10.81 9.80 -6.31
N HIS A 92 12.10 9.68 -6.60
CA HIS A 92 12.79 8.40 -6.66
C HIS A 92 13.54 8.07 -5.36
N ALA A 93 13.41 8.90 -4.31
CA ALA A 93 14.17 8.74 -3.08
C ALA A 93 13.91 7.39 -2.40
N ALA A 94 12.64 6.95 -2.33
CA ALA A 94 12.28 5.64 -1.78
C ALA A 94 12.97 4.49 -2.54
N HIS A 95 12.96 4.52 -3.87
CA HIS A 95 13.62 3.51 -4.70
C HIS A 95 15.13 3.42 -4.43
N TYR A 96 15.81 4.57 -4.38
CA TYR A 96 17.25 4.60 -4.11
C TYR A 96 17.57 4.18 -2.67
N PHE A 97 16.77 4.59 -1.70
CA PHE A 97 16.90 4.14 -0.31
C PHE A 97 16.78 2.61 -0.21
N MET A 98 15.74 2.04 -0.81
CA MET A 98 15.53 0.59 -0.83
C MET A 98 16.67 -0.15 -1.53
N LYS A 99 17.25 0.43 -2.60
CA LYS A 99 18.45 -0.13 -3.24
C LYS A 99 19.68 -0.13 -2.33
N MET A 100 19.87 0.92 -1.51
CA MET A 100 21.00 0.99 -0.59
C MET A 100 20.91 -0.11 0.47
N ILE A 101 19.76 -0.27 1.12
CA ILE A 101 19.60 -1.28 2.18
C ILE A 101 19.62 -2.72 1.64
N LYS A 102 19.04 -2.97 0.45
CA LYS A 102 19.05 -4.31 -0.17
C LYS A 102 20.45 -4.71 -0.65
N LYS A 103 21.29 -3.75 -1.05
CA LYS A 103 22.68 -4.04 -1.48
C LYS A 103 23.58 -4.48 -0.32
N GLU A 104 23.27 -4.09 0.91
CA GLU A 104 24.02 -4.52 2.10
C GLU A 104 23.63 -5.91 2.62
N SER A 105 22.57 -6.52 2.06
CA SER A 105 22.03 -7.81 2.51
C SER A 105 22.77 -9.04 1.96
N VAL A 106 23.88 -8.85 1.25
CA VAL A 106 24.75 -9.95 0.79
C VAL A 106 26.01 -9.94 1.67
N LYS A 107 26.04 -10.82 2.67
CA LYS A 107 27.24 -11.25 3.38
C LYS A 107 27.38 -12.75 3.29
#